data_AF-A0A8E1V1C8-F1
#
_entry.id   AF-A0A8E1V1C8-F1
#
_cell.length_a   1.000
_cell.length_b   1.000
_cell.length_c   1.000
_cell.angle_alpha   90.00
_cell.angle_beta   90.00
_cell.angle_gamma   90.00
#
_symmetry.space_group_name_H-M   'P 1'
#
loop_
_entity.id
_entity.type
_entity.pdbx_description
1 polymer ?
#
loop_
_entity_poly.entity_id
_entity_poly.type
_entity_poly.pdbx_seq_one_letter_code
_entity_poly.pdbx_strand_id
1 'polypeptide(L)'
;MKLMAGSFTVILTGSALLTSQESVQAKSQASTKLEKLLAPHKASYGYYVDQYLLNRKENDSPDTNPSTALFNNTFAKFYKGDGTKLNPKILQENIDKSVKISENVTPAEELRSYITDRQDSPYDVIRGLGPYAEAFIENSNAKTLFYNLPTSELPADTKDDPGSGITWADEKSKLGSMVDLVDTTALWYYSSSGNAKQFYKYIRPFRQDPRVQVNPYLKAAFDATPQNDYDFPSGHTTQAWETGLSMAYAFPERFQQLVTRSSEVGYDRILVGRHSPLAVMGGRILGTAVAASVLNNSQNKSIANKAYQNAQSVLLHSKVTKSKDDYKNYQTNLKNFEYRMTYGYKPISSTKEKMRVPKGAEVLIQTRFPYLNATQRREVLYTTGFKSGYPMGQDTEGWGRLDLFKAGAGFGSLLGNTTVNMNAKRGGFDASDTWRNNISGSGALIKKGTGSLTLEGANSYKGGTFIKDGTIIAANKDALGSGNLKLSDGTLKLSTKAVSVKGNYTQGKKGTVRVNGNSRIVAKGTGRLGGKLVINLKSKPSKKHVLFKFSSRHGKFAHVTVSGGYKGWHVAYTKNGVELVK
;
A
#
# COMPACT_ATOMS: atom_id res chain seq x y z
N MET A 1 42.04 -64.65 18.84
CA MET A 1 41.45 -65.99 18.64
C MET A 1 40.07 -65.99 19.29
N LYS A 2 39.02 -66.37 18.53
CA LYS A 2 37.57 -66.46 18.85
C LYS A 2 36.83 -65.12 19.10
N LEU A 3 36.08 -64.56 18.14
CA LEU A 3 34.75 -64.91 17.61
C LEU A 3 33.64 -64.97 18.67
N MET A 4 32.78 -63.95 18.69
CA MET A 4 31.35 -64.11 18.95
C MET A 4 30.57 -63.29 17.91
N ALA A 5 29.79 -64.02 17.11
CA ALA A 5 28.85 -63.51 16.14
C ALA A 5 27.49 -63.31 16.83
N GLY A 6 26.87 -62.15 16.61
CA GLY A 6 25.47 -61.88 16.94
C GLY A 6 24.80 -61.25 15.73
N SER A 7 24.15 -62.07 14.91
CA SER A 7 23.33 -61.63 13.78
C SER A 7 22.06 -60.95 14.29
N PHE A 8 21.87 -59.67 13.99
CA PHE A 8 20.58 -59.00 14.10
C PHE A 8 20.00 -58.77 12.71
N THR A 9 19.03 -59.60 12.34
CA THR A 9 18.16 -59.40 11.18
C THR A 9 17.12 -58.34 11.54
N VAL A 10 17.25 -57.14 10.99
CA VAL A 10 16.18 -56.12 11.05
C VAL A 10 15.22 -56.38 9.91
N ILE A 11 14.06 -56.96 10.22
CA ILE A 11 12.90 -56.99 9.34
C ILE A 11 12.30 -55.57 9.36
N LEU A 12 12.64 -54.74 8.35
CA LEU A 12 11.89 -53.51 8.09
C LEU A 12 10.54 -53.89 7.46
N THR A 13 9.50 -53.97 8.29
CA THR A 13 8.12 -53.89 7.80
C THR A 13 7.89 -52.48 7.27
N GLY A 14 7.93 -52.36 5.94
CA GLY A 14 7.59 -51.13 5.25
C GLY A 14 6.13 -50.75 5.51
N SER A 15 5.90 -49.52 5.98
CA SER A 15 4.73 -48.69 5.70
C SER A 15 4.73 -47.41 6.56
N ALA A 16 5.69 -46.49 6.34
CA ALA A 16 5.55 -45.08 6.77
C ALA A 16 6.76 -44.23 6.31
N LEU A 17 6.91 -43.94 5.01
CA LEU A 17 7.83 -42.86 4.59
C LEU A 17 7.46 -42.11 3.30
N LEU A 18 6.53 -42.62 2.49
CA LEU A 18 6.18 -42.02 1.20
C LEU A 18 5.33 -40.72 1.28
N THR A 19 4.65 -40.44 2.39
CA THR A 19 3.78 -39.23 2.51
C THR A 19 4.52 -37.95 2.90
N SER A 20 5.75 -38.07 3.43
CA SER A 20 6.54 -36.92 3.86
C SER A 20 7.34 -36.28 2.72
N GLN A 21 7.93 -37.08 1.83
CA GLN A 21 8.70 -36.58 0.69
C GLN A 21 7.81 -35.91 -0.36
N GLU A 22 6.68 -36.51 -0.75
CA GLU A 22 5.76 -35.89 -1.72
C GLU A 22 5.17 -34.56 -1.23
N SER A 23 4.85 -34.47 0.07
CA SER A 23 4.27 -33.25 0.66
C SER A 23 5.31 -32.13 0.89
N VAL A 24 6.58 -32.48 1.11
CA VAL A 24 7.71 -31.54 1.14
C VAL A 24 8.06 -31.09 -0.27
N GLN A 25 8.09 -32.01 -1.23
CA GLN A 25 8.39 -31.73 -2.65
C GLN A 25 7.29 -30.86 -3.28
N ALA A 26 6.00 -31.15 -3.06
CA ALA A 26 4.89 -30.32 -3.53
C ALA A 26 4.84 -28.93 -2.89
N LYS A 27 5.19 -28.80 -1.60
CA LYS A 27 5.33 -27.48 -0.94
C LYS A 27 6.51 -26.67 -1.49
N SER A 28 7.65 -27.32 -1.75
CA SER A 28 8.83 -26.68 -2.35
C SER A 28 8.61 -26.29 -3.82
N GLN A 29 7.81 -27.06 -4.57
CA GLN A 29 7.45 -26.75 -5.96
C GLN A 29 6.42 -25.62 -6.06
N ALA A 30 5.45 -25.55 -5.14
CA ALA A 30 4.49 -24.45 -5.09
C ALA A 30 5.13 -23.12 -4.68
N SER A 31 6.07 -23.14 -3.72
CA SER A 31 6.84 -21.94 -3.34
C SER A 31 7.75 -21.48 -4.48
N THR A 32 8.44 -22.39 -5.17
CA THR A 32 9.29 -22.03 -6.33
C THR A 32 8.50 -21.52 -7.53
N LYS A 33 7.26 -21.98 -7.76
CA LYS A 33 6.40 -21.42 -8.83
C LYS A 33 5.95 -19.99 -8.52
N LEU A 34 5.58 -19.71 -7.27
CA LEU A 34 5.22 -18.35 -6.84
C LEU A 34 6.43 -17.42 -6.91
N GLU A 35 7.60 -17.86 -6.42
CA GLU A 35 8.84 -17.08 -6.51
C GLU A 35 9.24 -16.77 -7.94
N LYS A 36 9.15 -17.76 -8.85
CA LYS A 36 9.37 -17.53 -10.30
C LYS A 36 8.38 -16.54 -10.89
N LEU A 37 7.11 -16.58 -10.49
CA LEU A 37 6.09 -15.64 -10.96
C LEU A 37 6.35 -14.21 -10.46
N LEU A 38 6.87 -14.08 -9.24
CA LEU A 38 7.16 -12.80 -8.58
C LEU A 38 8.60 -12.32 -8.83
N ALA A 39 9.40 -13.03 -9.62
CA ALA A 39 10.78 -12.66 -9.92
C ALA A 39 10.82 -11.29 -10.61
N PRO A 40 11.74 -10.39 -10.20
CA PRO A 40 11.86 -9.09 -10.84
C PRO A 40 12.36 -9.24 -12.28
N HIS A 41 11.98 -8.29 -13.13
CA HIS A 41 12.41 -8.25 -14.53
C HIS A 41 13.55 -7.24 -14.69
N LYS A 42 14.68 -7.69 -15.24
CA LYS A 42 15.85 -6.82 -15.48
C LYS A 42 15.60 -5.93 -16.71
N ALA A 43 15.85 -4.63 -16.58
CA ALA A 43 15.89 -3.68 -17.69
C ALA A 43 17.27 -3.66 -18.38
N SER A 44 17.41 -2.91 -19.47
CA SER A 44 18.69 -2.77 -20.19
C SER A 44 19.81 -2.23 -19.31
N TYR A 45 19.48 -1.28 -18.43
CA TYR A 45 20.38 -0.71 -17.42
C TYR A 45 20.54 -1.59 -16.18
N GLY A 46 19.90 -2.77 -16.10
CA GLY A 46 19.86 -3.58 -14.88
C GLY A 46 18.58 -3.40 -14.07
N TYR A 47 18.71 -3.30 -12.75
CA TYR A 47 17.59 -2.98 -11.85
C TYR A 47 17.81 -1.58 -11.31
N TYR A 48 16.78 -0.73 -11.31
CA TYR A 48 16.94 0.67 -10.86
C TYR A 48 17.54 0.76 -9.45
N VAL A 49 17.07 -0.09 -8.53
CA VAL A 49 17.55 -0.14 -7.13
C VAL A 49 19.03 -0.46 -6.99
N ASP A 50 19.62 -1.16 -7.95
CA ASP A 50 21.05 -1.50 -7.93
C ASP A 50 21.92 -0.41 -8.58
N GLN A 51 21.31 0.49 -9.36
CA GLN A 51 22.01 1.41 -10.25
C GLN A 51 21.74 2.88 -9.95
N TYR A 52 20.80 3.21 -9.07
CA TYR A 52 20.33 4.58 -8.83
C TYR A 52 21.45 5.59 -8.48
N LEU A 53 22.58 5.15 -7.92
CA LEU A 53 23.75 5.99 -7.66
C LEU A 53 24.42 6.54 -8.93
N LEU A 54 24.08 5.99 -10.10
CA LEU A 54 24.46 6.51 -11.41
C LEU A 54 23.56 7.66 -11.86
N ASN A 55 22.52 8.04 -11.11
CA ASN A 55 21.76 9.24 -11.39
C ASN A 55 22.56 10.49 -11.00
N ARG A 56 23.51 10.87 -11.86
CA ARG A 56 24.44 11.97 -11.66
C ARG A 56 24.47 12.85 -12.90
N LYS A 57 24.86 14.11 -12.76
CA LYS A 57 24.89 15.06 -13.87
C LYS A 57 25.84 14.63 -15.00
N GLU A 58 26.90 13.90 -14.67
CA GLU A 58 27.88 13.39 -15.63
C GLU A 58 27.33 12.22 -16.46
N ASN A 59 26.23 11.60 -16.01
CA ASN A 59 25.52 10.55 -16.72
C ASN A 59 24.23 11.14 -17.29
N ASP A 60 24.25 11.48 -18.59
CA ASP A 60 23.18 12.26 -19.24
C ASP A 60 22.39 11.47 -20.29
N SER A 61 22.71 10.19 -20.50
CA SER A 61 22.05 9.33 -21.48
C SER A 61 21.31 8.15 -20.85
N PRO A 62 20.36 7.50 -21.56
CA PRO A 62 19.71 6.28 -21.09
C PRO A 62 20.65 5.07 -20.90
N ASP A 63 21.85 5.11 -21.48
CA ASP A 63 22.81 4.01 -21.33
C ASP A 63 23.63 4.16 -20.05
N THR A 64 23.81 5.39 -19.56
CA THR A 64 24.62 5.70 -18.37
C THR A 64 23.77 6.13 -17.16
N ASN A 65 22.54 6.57 -17.36
CA ASN A 65 21.67 7.10 -16.32
C ASN A 65 20.34 6.31 -16.21
N PRO A 66 20.11 5.58 -15.10
CA PRO A 66 18.90 4.77 -14.93
C PRO A 66 17.62 5.60 -14.79
N SER A 67 17.69 6.85 -14.32
CA SER A 67 16.54 7.76 -14.17
C SER A 67 16.03 8.26 -15.51
N THR A 68 16.91 8.39 -16.49
CA THR A 68 16.53 8.62 -17.89
C THR A 68 16.01 7.32 -18.50
N ALA A 69 16.75 6.22 -18.34
CA ALA A 69 16.46 4.93 -18.95
C ALA A 69 15.14 4.29 -18.47
N LEU A 70 14.68 4.65 -17.27
CA LEU A 70 13.41 4.25 -16.68
C LEU A 70 12.22 4.44 -17.63
N PHE A 71 12.31 5.42 -18.53
CA PHE A 71 11.23 5.80 -19.44
C PHE A 71 11.42 5.31 -20.89
N ASN A 72 12.46 4.50 -21.18
CA ASN A 72 12.74 3.97 -22.52
C ASN A 72 11.55 3.21 -23.15
N ASN A 73 10.77 2.52 -22.32
CA ASN A 73 9.61 1.74 -22.77
C ASN A 73 8.27 2.45 -22.63
N THR A 74 8.27 3.70 -22.15
CA THR A 74 7.08 4.53 -21.93
C THR A 74 7.22 5.87 -22.66
N PHE A 75 7.65 6.93 -21.98
CA PHE A 75 7.66 8.29 -22.53
C PHE A 75 8.52 8.42 -23.79
N ALA A 76 9.65 7.70 -23.87
CA ALA A 76 10.51 7.68 -25.05
C ALA A 76 9.82 7.11 -26.31
N LYS A 77 8.66 6.44 -26.18
CA LYS A 77 7.83 6.00 -27.31
C LYS A 77 6.87 7.08 -27.81
N PHE A 78 6.76 8.21 -27.10
CA PHE A 78 5.86 9.31 -27.44
C PHE A 78 6.62 10.53 -27.95
N TYR A 79 7.80 10.82 -27.37
CA TYR A 79 8.57 12.03 -27.65
C TYR A 79 10.08 11.77 -27.57
N LYS A 80 10.86 12.45 -28.43
CA LYS A 80 12.33 12.48 -28.39
C LYS A 80 12.83 13.86 -28.00
N GLY A 81 14.01 13.92 -27.37
CA GLY A 81 14.63 15.17 -26.90
C GLY A 81 14.99 16.19 -28.00
N ASP A 82 14.99 15.77 -29.27
CA ASP A 82 15.15 16.64 -30.44
C ASP A 82 13.85 17.33 -30.89
N GLY A 83 12.72 17.07 -30.22
CA GLY A 83 11.40 17.61 -30.58
C GLY A 83 10.51 16.64 -31.35
N THR A 84 11.03 15.49 -31.80
CA THR A 84 10.26 14.54 -32.61
C THR A 84 9.10 13.95 -31.82
N LYS A 85 7.87 14.12 -32.34
CA LYS A 85 6.63 13.56 -31.81
C LYS A 85 6.38 12.17 -32.39
N LEU A 86 6.79 11.12 -31.67
CA LEU A 86 6.60 9.71 -32.08
C LEU A 86 5.15 9.23 -31.94
N ASN A 87 4.40 9.79 -30.98
CA ASN A 87 2.97 9.53 -30.84
C ASN A 87 2.21 10.86 -30.66
N PRO A 88 1.96 11.60 -31.75
CA PRO A 88 1.35 12.92 -31.68
C PRO A 88 -0.05 12.90 -31.08
N LYS A 89 -0.81 11.81 -31.25
CA LYS A 89 -2.15 11.67 -30.66
C LYS A 89 -2.13 11.65 -29.14
N ILE A 90 -1.21 10.89 -28.54
CA ILE A 90 -1.07 10.83 -27.08
C ILE A 90 -0.51 12.13 -26.51
N LEU A 91 0.42 12.77 -27.22
CA LEU A 91 0.92 14.09 -26.83
C LEU A 91 -0.17 15.16 -26.91
N GLN A 92 -1.05 15.13 -27.91
CA GLN A 92 -2.19 16.03 -27.97
C GLN A 92 -3.18 15.76 -26.83
N GLU A 93 -3.54 14.50 -26.58
CA GLU A 93 -4.41 14.14 -25.45
C GLU A 93 -3.81 14.58 -24.09
N ASN A 94 -2.48 14.59 -23.96
CA ASN A 94 -1.78 15.10 -22.78
C ASN A 94 -1.99 16.60 -22.56
N ILE A 95 -1.94 17.39 -23.63
CA ILE A 95 -2.21 18.82 -23.58
C ILE A 95 -3.70 19.07 -23.36
N ASP A 96 -4.59 18.39 -24.09
CA ASP A 96 -6.05 18.54 -23.92
C ASP A 96 -6.50 18.22 -22.48
N LYS A 97 -5.89 17.22 -21.84
CA LYS A 97 -6.13 16.92 -20.43
C LYS A 97 -5.60 18.01 -19.49
N SER A 98 -4.45 18.61 -19.82
CA SER A 98 -3.90 19.73 -19.04
C SER A 98 -4.87 20.91 -19.10
N VAL A 99 -5.33 21.28 -20.30
CA VAL A 99 -6.37 22.31 -20.53
C VAL A 99 -7.59 22.02 -19.66
N LYS A 100 -8.20 20.83 -19.85
CA LYS A 100 -9.41 20.44 -19.12
C LYS A 100 -9.27 20.50 -17.59
N ILE A 101 -8.13 20.07 -17.05
CA ILE A 101 -7.90 20.08 -15.60
C ILE A 101 -7.73 21.52 -15.11
N SER A 102 -6.96 22.35 -15.83
CA SER A 102 -6.70 23.75 -15.46
C SER A 102 -7.91 24.68 -15.62
N GLU A 103 -8.87 24.38 -16.52
CA GLU A 103 -10.06 25.20 -16.73
C GLU A 103 -11.15 25.00 -15.67
N ASN A 104 -11.12 23.91 -14.91
CA ASN A 104 -12.19 23.53 -13.97
C ASN A 104 -11.74 23.59 -12.50
N VAL A 105 -10.92 24.58 -12.16
CA VAL A 105 -10.33 24.74 -10.82
C VAL A 105 -11.33 25.37 -9.87
N THR A 106 -11.63 24.71 -8.74
CA THR A 106 -12.43 25.32 -7.67
C THR A 106 -11.60 26.32 -6.84
N PRO A 107 -12.19 27.30 -6.14
CA PRO A 107 -11.42 28.22 -5.28
C PRO A 107 -10.55 27.51 -4.23
N ALA A 108 -11.03 26.38 -3.69
CA ALA A 108 -10.24 25.57 -2.75
C ALA A 108 -9.04 24.90 -3.41
N GLU A 109 -9.17 24.50 -4.68
CA GLU A 109 -8.08 23.93 -5.47
C GLU A 109 -7.11 25.01 -5.95
N GLU A 110 -7.57 26.21 -6.27
CA GLU A 110 -6.70 27.35 -6.59
C GLU A 110 -5.78 27.67 -5.40
N LEU A 111 -6.36 27.84 -4.20
CA LEU A 111 -5.60 28.04 -2.97
C LEU A 111 -4.65 26.88 -2.70
N ARG A 112 -5.14 25.63 -2.73
CA ARG A 112 -4.31 24.45 -2.42
C ARG A 112 -3.15 24.34 -3.41
N SER A 113 -3.43 24.48 -4.70
CA SER A 113 -2.44 24.31 -5.75
C SER A 113 -1.41 25.43 -5.77
N TYR A 114 -1.80 26.67 -5.47
CA TYR A 114 -0.86 27.76 -5.19
C TYR A 114 0.06 27.42 -4.02
N ILE A 115 -0.50 27.02 -2.88
CA ILE A 115 0.32 26.68 -1.71
C ILE A 115 1.28 25.53 -2.03
N THR A 116 0.79 24.48 -2.70
CA THR A 116 1.62 23.34 -3.15
C THR A 116 2.71 23.77 -4.16
N ASP A 117 2.51 24.87 -4.89
CA ASP A 117 3.52 25.37 -5.81
C ASP A 117 4.70 26.01 -5.08
N ARG A 118 4.37 26.74 -4.01
CA ARG A 118 5.26 27.65 -3.29
C ARG A 118 5.93 27.02 -2.07
N GLN A 119 5.29 26.03 -1.44
CA GLN A 119 5.89 25.31 -0.32
C GLN A 119 7.03 24.40 -0.77
N ASP A 120 7.98 24.18 0.14
CA ASP A 120 8.93 23.10 0.00
C ASP A 120 8.17 21.75 -0.05
N SER A 121 8.56 20.87 -0.97
CA SER A 121 7.83 19.63 -1.26
C SER A 121 7.75 18.70 -0.04
N PRO A 122 8.84 18.49 0.72
CA PRO A 122 8.82 17.91 2.06
C PRO A 122 7.72 18.45 3.00
N TYR A 123 7.59 19.77 3.11
CA TYR A 123 6.61 20.40 4.00
C TYR A 123 5.18 20.12 3.53
N ASP A 124 4.95 20.16 2.23
CA ASP A 124 3.65 19.93 1.59
C ASP A 124 3.01 18.57 1.94
N VAL A 125 3.85 17.55 2.12
CA VAL A 125 3.43 16.18 2.36
C VAL A 125 3.02 15.95 3.82
N ILE A 126 3.44 16.82 4.75
CA ILE A 126 3.10 16.75 6.18
C ILE A 126 1.58 16.66 6.39
N ARG A 127 0.78 17.30 5.52
CA ARG A 127 -0.70 17.24 5.56
C ARG A 127 -1.25 15.80 5.49
N GLY A 128 -0.53 14.87 4.86
CA GLY A 128 -0.89 13.44 4.82
C GLY A 128 -0.86 12.75 6.19
N LEU A 129 -0.11 13.30 7.16
CA LEU A 129 -0.09 12.84 8.55
C LEU A 129 -1.42 13.15 9.27
N GLY A 130 -2.28 14.01 8.72
CA GLY A 130 -3.61 14.32 9.23
C GLY A 130 -3.56 14.79 10.69
N PRO A 131 -4.17 14.08 11.65
CA PRO A 131 -4.16 14.49 13.06
C PRO A 131 -2.77 14.66 13.67
N TYR A 132 -1.75 14.03 13.09
CA TYR A 132 -0.36 14.09 13.56
C TYR A 132 0.48 15.18 12.89
N ALA A 133 -0.09 15.93 11.93
CA ALA A 133 0.64 16.94 11.17
C ALA A 133 1.22 18.05 12.07
N GLU A 134 0.44 18.56 13.02
CA GLU A 134 0.90 19.60 13.95
C GLU A 134 1.98 19.09 14.90
N ALA A 135 1.79 17.89 15.46
CA ALA A 135 2.83 17.24 16.24
C ALA A 135 4.13 17.09 15.45
N PHE A 136 4.04 16.73 14.17
CA PHE A 136 5.21 16.67 13.31
C PHE A 136 5.85 18.05 13.20
N ILE A 137 5.11 19.08 12.80
CA ILE A 137 5.61 20.45 12.63
C ILE A 137 6.34 20.96 13.88
N GLU A 138 5.72 20.82 15.05
CA GLU A 138 6.31 21.28 16.31
C GLU A 138 7.59 20.49 16.67
N ASN A 139 7.56 19.17 16.51
CA ASN A 139 8.66 18.31 16.95
C ASN A 139 9.79 18.17 15.92
N SER A 140 9.55 18.56 14.66
CA SER A 140 10.56 18.64 13.61
C SER A 140 11.06 20.05 13.35
N ASN A 141 10.46 21.06 13.99
CA ASN A 141 10.69 22.48 13.69
C ASN A 141 10.46 22.80 12.21
N ALA A 142 9.42 22.20 11.61
CA ALA A 142 9.13 22.39 10.20
C ALA A 142 8.58 23.79 9.92
N LYS A 143 8.99 24.41 8.80
CA LYS A 143 8.70 25.81 8.50
C LYS A 143 8.22 26.01 7.06
N THR A 144 7.34 26.99 6.91
CA THR A 144 6.97 27.58 5.63
C THR A 144 6.44 29.00 5.86
N LEU A 145 6.35 29.81 4.81
CA LEU A 145 5.67 31.12 4.84
C LEU A 145 4.35 31.13 4.07
N PHE A 146 4.03 30.05 3.34
CA PHE A 146 2.89 30.03 2.44
C PHE A 146 1.71 29.33 3.09
N TYR A 147 0.74 30.10 3.58
CA TYR A 147 -0.47 29.56 4.22
C TYR A 147 -1.76 30.01 3.53
N ASN A 148 -1.70 31.09 2.76
CA ASN A 148 -2.84 31.74 2.12
C ASN A 148 -2.45 32.17 0.71
N LEU A 149 -3.43 32.51 -0.12
CA LEU A 149 -3.19 33.27 -1.34
C LEU A 149 -2.64 34.66 -0.97
N PRO A 150 -1.66 35.20 -1.72
CA PRO A 150 -1.17 36.54 -1.49
C PRO A 150 -2.22 37.55 -1.99
N THR A 151 -2.18 38.78 -1.47
CA THR A 151 -3.10 39.85 -1.91
C THR A 151 -2.79 40.36 -3.33
N SER A 152 -1.57 40.13 -3.79
CA SER A 152 -1.09 40.44 -5.14
C SER A 152 -0.12 39.35 -5.60
N GLU A 153 0.16 39.31 -6.89
CA GLU A 153 1.19 38.43 -7.44
C GLU A 153 2.56 38.66 -6.77
N LEU A 154 3.27 37.57 -6.47
CA LEU A 154 4.61 37.62 -5.88
C LEU A 154 5.69 37.86 -6.94
N PRO A 155 6.88 38.38 -6.55
CA PRO A 155 8.00 38.56 -7.47
C PRO A 155 8.38 37.29 -8.22
N ALA A 156 8.89 37.48 -9.43
CA ALA A 156 9.22 36.39 -10.33
C ALA A 156 10.60 35.75 -10.05
N ASP A 157 11.50 36.46 -9.35
CA ASP A 157 12.84 35.98 -9.01
C ASP A 157 12.77 35.05 -7.79
N THR A 158 13.37 33.86 -7.92
CA THR A 158 13.48 32.89 -6.82
C THR A 158 14.39 33.36 -5.67
N LYS A 159 15.23 34.38 -5.90
CA LYS A 159 16.00 35.06 -4.85
C LYS A 159 15.14 36.00 -4.01
N ASP A 160 14.16 36.63 -4.65
CA ASP A 160 13.21 37.57 -4.01
C ASP A 160 11.96 36.85 -3.48
N ASP A 161 11.88 35.54 -3.72
CA ASP A 161 10.89 34.64 -3.17
C ASP A 161 10.99 34.65 -1.62
N PRO A 162 9.91 34.99 -0.90
CA PRO A 162 9.92 34.98 0.56
C PRO A 162 10.32 33.63 1.17
N GLY A 163 10.05 32.53 0.45
CA GLY A 163 10.42 31.18 0.87
C GLY A 163 11.89 30.82 0.64
N SER A 164 12.66 31.65 -0.07
CA SER A 164 14.04 31.36 -0.44
C SER A 164 14.93 31.20 0.79
N GLY A 165 15.71 30.13 0.84
CA GLY A 165 16.65 29.86 1.95
C GLY A 165 16.01 29.32 3.23
N ILE A 166 14.70 29.06 3.26
CA ILE A 166 14.05 28.42 4.41
C ILE A 166 14.40 26.93 4.43
N THR A 167 15.01 26.47 5.53
CA THR A 167 15.13 25.04 5.81
C THR A 167 13.77 24.48 6.19
N TRP A 168 13.31 23.44 5.48
CA TRP A 168 11.97 22.89 5.66
C TRP A 168 11.72 22.28 7.05
N ALA A 169 12.75 21.70 7.69
CA ALA A 169 12.74 21.12 9.04
C ALA A 169 14.17 20.95 9.61
N ASP A 170 14.31 20.55 10.87
CA ASP A 170 15.60 20.43 11.59
C ASP A 170 15.95 18.97 11.95
N GLU A 171 17.07 18.45 11.45
CA GLU A 171 17.59 17.09 11.75
C GLU A 171 18.03 16.92 13.22
N LYS A 172 18.22 18.00 13.97
CA LYS A 172 18.57 17.96 15.41
C LYS A 172 17.35 18.01 16.33
N SER A 173 16.17 18.14 15.74
CA SER A 173 14.90 18.20 16.47
C SER A 173 14.50 16.86 17.10
N LYS A 174 13.38 16.86 17.83
CA LYS A 174 12.81 15.62 18.42
C LYS A 174 12.39 14.60 17.36
N LEU A 175 12.03 15.05 16.16
CA LEU A 175 11.74 14.21 14.99
C LEU A 175 12.88 14.19 13.97
N GLY A 176 14.09 14.56 14.41
CA GLY A 176 15.25 14.73 13.55
C GLY A 176 15.61 13.50 12.72
N SER A 177 15.38 12.28 13.23
CA SER A 177 15.62 11.06 12.44
C SER A 177 14.60 10.85 11.31
N MET A 178 13.37 11.34 11.45
CA MET A 178 12.42 11.36 10.32
C MET A 178 12.84 12.39 9.27
N VAL A 179 13.35 13.55 9.70
CA VAL A 179 13.87 14.60 8.83
C VAL A 179 15.07 14.08 8.04
N ASP A 180 16.06 13.48 8.72
CA ASP A 180 17.25 12.85 8.12
C ASP A 180 16.88 11.80 7.05
N LEU A 181 15.87 10.96 7.30
CA LEU A 181 15.39 10.01 6.28
C LEU A 181 14.79 10.70 5.06
N VAL A 182 14.00 11.76 5.26
CA VAL A 182 13.42 12.54 4.16
C VAL A 182 14.52 13.24 3.37
N ASP A 183 15.49 13.85 4.04
CA ASP A 183 16.60 14.57 3.40
C ASP A 183 17.50 13.62 2.61
N THR A 184 17.83 12.46 3.20
CA THR A 184 18.54 11.37 2.54
C THR A 184 17.81 10.85 1.30
N THR A 185 16.47 10.93 1.27
CA THR A 185 15.68 10.37 0.17
C THR A 185 15.34 11.39 -0.91
N ALA A 186 14.89 12.59 -0.55
CA ALA A 186 14.28 13.58 -1.46
C ALA A 186 15.20 14.76 -1.79
N LEU A 187 16.19 15.06 -0.93
CA LEU A 187 17.10 16.20 -1.10
C LEU A 187 18.53 15.76 -1.42
N TRP A 188 18.77 14.45 -1.56
CA TRP A 188 20.07 13.91 -1.87
C TRP A 188 20.39 13.94 -3.38
N TYR A 189 21.69 13.90 -3.70
CA TYR A 189 22.22 14.08 -5.07
C TYR A 189 21.60 13.12 -6.11
N TYR A 190 21.27 11.89 -5.70
CA TYR A 190 20.75 10.85 -6.58
C TYR A 190 19.22 10.91 -6.80
N SER A 191 18.53 11.86 -6.16
CA SER A 191 17.08 12.07 -6.24
C SER A 191 16.62 12.88 -7.46
N SER A 192 17.57 13.39 -8.25
CA SER A 192 17.28 14.42 -9.25
C SER A 192 16.48 13.89 -10.45
N SER A 193 15.38 14.58 -10.77
CA SER A 193 14.68 14.46 -12.06
C SER A 193 15.37 15.23 -13.20
N GLY A 194 16.40 16.02 -12.88
CA GLY A 194 17.05 16.95 -13.80
C GLY A 194 17.68 16.26 -15.01
N ASN A 195 18.34 15.12 -14.83
CA ASN A 195 18.97 14.38 -15.94
C ASN A 195 17.94 13.95 -16.99
N ALA A 196 16.85 13.33 -16.54
CA ALA A 196 15.76 12.95 -17.43
C ALA A 196 15.11 14.17 -18.11
N LYS A 197 14.93 15.29 -17.39
CA LYS A 197 14.42 16.54 -17.96
C LYS A 197 15.30 17.08 -19.08
N GLN A 198 16.61 17.14 -18.84
CA GLN A 198 17.58 17.65 -19.83
C GLN A 198 17.76 16.71 -21.02
N PHE A 199 17.51 15.41 -20.84
CA PHE A 199 17.47 14.46 -21.95
C PHE A 199 16.20 14.59 -22.78
N TYR A 200 15.02 14.56 -22.15
CA TYR A 200 13.74 14.52 -22.87
C TYR A 200 13.28 15.87 -23.38
N LYS A 201 13.68 16.99 -22.77
CA LYS A 201 13.40 18.37 -23.23
C LYS A 201 11.93 18.63 -23.63
N TYR A 202 10.98 17.96 -22.97
CA TYR A 202 9.56 18.13 -23.28
C TYR A 202 9.06 19.48 -22.76
N ILE A 203 8.42 20.26 -23.61
CA ILE A 203 8.04 21.65 -23.32
C ILE A 203 6.88 21.67 -22.30
N ARG A 204 6.80 22.70 -21.45
CA ARG A 204 5.70 22.86 -20.47
C ARG A 204 4.34 23.05 -21.13
N PRO A 205 3.25 22.52 -20.57
CA PRO A 205 1.93 22.61 -21.20
C PRO A 205 1.45 24.04 -21.40
N PHE A 206 1.66 24.96 -20.44
CA PHE A 206 1.32 26.38 -20.60
C PHE A 206 2.06 27.10 -21.74
N ARG A 207 3.21 26.55 -22.18
CA ARG A 207 3.96 27.06 -23.35
C ARG A 207 3.57 26.38 -24.65
N GLN A 208 2.87 25.25 -24.59
CA GLN A 208 2.42 24.50 -25.76
C GLN A 208 1.02 24.91 -26.21
N ASP A 209 0.14 25.29 -25.29
CA ASP A 209 -1.25 25.65 -25.60
C ASP A 209 -1.74 26.76 -24.66
N PRO A 210 -2.14 27.94 -25.19
CA PRO A 210 -2.58 29.07 -24.36
C PRO A 210 -3.89 28.82 -23.61
N ARG A 211 -4.63 27.74 -23.92
CA ARG A 211 -5.83 27.35 -23.16
C ARG A 211 -5.50 26.72 -21.82
N VAL A 212 -4.25 26.27 -21.61
CA VAL A 212 -3.81 25.80 -20.31
C VAL A 212 -3.76 26.98 -19.36
N GLN A 213 -4.68 27.01 -18.40
CA GLN A 213 -4.80 28.11 -17.44
C GLN A 213 -3.67 28.01 -16.41
N VAL A 214 -2.97 29.12 -16.23
CA VAL A 214 -1.97 29.27 -15.16
C VAL A 214 -2.67 29.86 -13.95
N ASN A 215 -2.34 29.35 -12.76
CA ASN A 215 -2.83 29.95 -11.51
C ASN A 215 -2.46 31.45 -11.49
N PRO A 216 -3.44 32.37 -11.34
CA PRO A 216 -3.19 33.80 -11.49
C PRO A 216 -2.10 34.39 -10.60
N TYR A 217 -1.82 33.78 -9.44
CA TYR A 217 -0.80 34.26 -8.49
C TYR A 217 0.61 33.74 -8.79
N LEU A 218 0.78 32.94 -9.84
CA LEU A 218 2.04 32.33 -10.26
C LEU A 218 2.49 32.78 -11.66
N LYS A 219 1.74 33.66 -12.33
CA LYS A 219 1.96 34.01 -13.72
C LYS A 219 3.32 34.66 -13.94
N ALA A 220 3.69 35.67 -13.16
CA ALA A 220 4.98 36.33 -13.17
C ALA A 220 6.13 35.33 -12.96
N ALA A 221 6.01 34.43 -11.98
CA ALA A 221 7.00 33.39 -11.73
C ALA A 221 7.14 32.41 -12.92
N PHE A 222 6.03 32.10 -13.61
CA PHE A 222 6.04 31.21 -14.76
C PHE A 222 6.59 31.89 -16.02
N ASP A 223 6.28 33.18 -16.20
CA ASP A 223 6.76 34.02 -17.30
C ASP A 223 8.28 34.25 -17.20
N ALA A 224 8.83 34.42 -15.99
CA ALA A 224 10.28 34.57 -15.78
C ALA A 224 11.07 33.26 -15.84
N THR A 225 10.40 32.11 -15.87
CA THR A 225 11.07 30.81 -15.87
C THR A 225 11.85 30.62 -17.20
N PRO A 226 13.13 30.17 -17.17
CA PRO A 226 13.93 29.90 -18.37
C PRO A 226 13.29 28.95 -19.39
N GLN A 227 13.67 29.08 -20.66
CA GLN A 227 13.15 28.23 -21.75
C GLN A 227 13.60 26.76 -21.65
N ASN A 228 14.75 26.50 -21.03
CA ASN A 228 15.26 25.15 -20.76
C ASN A 228 14.64 24.50 -19.51
N ASP A 229 13.62 25.12 -18.91
CA ASP A 229 12.83 24.51 -17.85
C ASP A 229 11.74 23.60 -18.44
N TYR A 230 12.01 22.29 -18.42
CA TYR A 230 11.22 21.27 -19.11
C TYR A 230 10.17 20.58 -18.22
N ASP A 231 9.13 20.07 -18.86
CA ASP A 231 7.98 19.40 -18.25
C ASP A 231 8.34 18.02 -17.70
N PHE A 232 8.82 17.11 -18.54
CA PHE A 232 8.90 15.68 -18.22
C PHE A 232 10.26 15.25 -17.67
N PRO A 233 10.32 14.44 -16.59
CA PRO A 233 9.25 14.17 -15.62
C PRO A 233 9.08 15.32 -14.62
N SER A 234 7.96 15.40 -13.89
CA SER A 234 7.70 16.45 -12.88
C SER A 234 8.58 16.28 -11.64
N GLY A 235 9.42 17.28 -11.34
CA GLY A 235 10.34 17.25 -10.20
C GLY A 235 9.64 17.38 -8.83
N HIS A 236 8.69 18.30 -8.70
CA HIS A 236 7.87 18.43 -7.49
C HIS A 236 7.10 17.14 -7.18
N THR A 237 6.59 16.46 -8.23
CA THR A 237 5.96 15.15 -8.03
C THR A 237 6.97 14.10 -7.59
N THR A 238 8.18 14.06 -8.18
CA THR A 238 9.25 13.15 -7.74
C THR A 238 9.57 13.31 -6.25
N GLN A 239 9.85 14.54 -5.80
CA GLN A 239 10.14 14.83 -4.39
C GLN A 239 8.98 14.53 -3.44
N ALA A 240 7.74 14.81 -3.87
CA ALA A 240 6.56 14.49 -3.06
C ALA A 240 6.42 12.98 -2.82
N TRP A 241 6.72 12.15 -3.83
CA TRP A 241 6.70 10.69 -3.68
C TRP A 241 7.86 10.16 -2.86
N GLU A 242 9.06 10.73 -3.00
CA GLU A 242 10.24 10.41 -2.18
C GLU A 242 9.97 10.71 -0.70
N THR A 243 9.48 11.92 -0.42
CA THR A 243 9.09 12.36 0.92
C THR A 243 7.97 11.48 1.47
N GLY A 244 6.87 11.34 0.73
CA GLY A 244 5.69 10.63 1.23
C GLY A 244 5.94 9.16 1.51
N LEU A 245 6.75 8.49 0.69
CA LEU A 245 7.13 7.10 0.93
C LEU A 245 8.12 6.96 2.09
N SER A 246 9.02 7.92 2.30
CA SER A 246 9.91 7.96 3.46
C SER A 246 9.14 8.17 4.77
N MET A 247 8.23 9.15 4.79
CA MET A 247 7.34 9.38 5.91
C MET A 247 6.41 8.19 6.15
N ALA A 248 5.91 7.54 5.09
CA ALA A 248 5.05 6.36 5.21
C ALA A 248 5.81 5.13 5.70
N TYR A 249 7.10 5.02 5.38
CA TYR A 249 7.97 3.99 5.95
C TYR A 249 8.16 4.21 7.45
N ALA A 250 8.45 5.44 7.87
CA ALA A 250 8.64 5.78 9.27
C ALA A 250 7.33 5.73 10.10
N PHE A 251 6.21 6.15 9.51
CA PHE A 251 4.90 6.25 10.16
C PHE A 251 3.78 5.56 9.34
N PRO A 252 3.78 4.21 9.28
CA PRO A 252 2.88 3.44 8.43
C PRO A 252 1.40 3.53 8.82
N GLU A 253 1.06 4.07 10.00
CA GLU A 253 -0.31 4.36 10.43
C GLU A 253 -1.03 5.33 9.47
N ARG A 254 -0.27 6.13 8.73
CA ARG A 254 -0.77 7.09 7.74
C ARG A 254 -0.35 6.75 6.32
N PHE A 255 0.07 5.50 6.07
CA PHE A 255 0.62 5.06 4.77
C PHE A 255 -0.24 5.47 3.58
N GLN A 256 -1.53 5.14 3.60
CA GLN A 256 -2.42 5.42 2.47
C GLN A 256 -2.66 6.92 2.29
N GLN A 257 -2.76 7.68 3.38
CA GLN A 257 -2.97 9.12 3.33
C GLN A 257 -1.74 9.87 2.81
N LEU A 258 -0.53 9.46 3.20
CA LEU A 258 0.72 10.00 2.68
C LEU A 258 0.88 9.71 1.19
N VAL A 259 0.57 8.49 0.74
CA VAL A 259 0.56 8.15 -0.69
C VAL A 259 -0.52 8.95 -1.45
N THR A 260 -1.70 9.17 -0.86
CA THR A 260 -2.73 10.05 -1.45
C THR A 260 -2.26 11.50 -1.56
N ARG A 261 -1.68 12.10 -0.52
CA ARG A 261 -1.13 13.47 -0.57
C ARG A 261 -0.02 13.59 -1.59
N SER A 262 0.89 12.62 -1.66
CA SER A 262 1.96 12.58 -2.68
C SER A 262 1.40 12.62 -4.10
N SER A 263 0.34 11.85 -4.37
CA SER A 263 -0.37 11.92 -5.67
C SER A 263 -1.05 13.27 -5.91
N GLU A 264 -1.55 13.91 -4.85
CA GLU A 264 -2.25 15.19 -4.93
C GLU A 264 -1.29 16.33 -5.25
N VAL A 265 -0.08 16.32 -4.71
CA VAL A 265 0.95 17.29 -5.08
C VAL A 265 1.19 17.28 -6.58
N GLY A 266 1.26 16.08 -7.19
CA GLY A 266 1.34 15.96 -8.64
C GLY A 266 0.12 16.53 -9.36
N TYR A 267 -1.10 16.24 -8.89
CA TYR A 267 -2.32 16.80 -9.46
C TYR A 267 -2.37 18.33 -9.38
N ASP A 268 -1.94 18.90 -8.25
CA ASP A 268 -1.82 20.34 -8.03
C ASP A 268 -0.87 21.00 -9.04
N ARG A 269 0.18 20.30 -9.50
CA ARG A 269 1.06 20.81 -10.57
C ARG A 269 0.40 20.91 -11.95
N ILE A 270 -0.66 20.12 -12.18
CA ILE A 270 -1.48 20.23 -13.39
C ILE A 270 -2.48 21.38 -13.24
N LEU A 271 -3.09 21.52 -12.05
CA LEU A 271 -4.04 22.60 -11.75
C LEU A 271 -3.42 23.99 -11.94
N VAL A 272 -2.17 24.18 -11.51
CA VAL A 272 -1.46 25.46 -11.74
C VAL A 272 -0.98 25.67 -13.18
N GLY A 273 -1.17 24.70 -14.08
CA GLY A 273 -0.73 24.76 -15.48
C GLY A 273 0.76 24.46 -15.71
N ARG A 274 1.53 24.07 -14.67
CA ARG A 274 2.99 23.92 -14.77
C ARG A 274 3.43 22.61 -15.41
N HIS A 275 2.73 21.51 -15.10
CA HIS A 275 3.09 20.15 -15.51
C HIS A 275 1.94 19.41 -16.18
N SER A 276 2.28 18.59 -17.18
CA SER A 276 1.28 17.74 -17.86
C SER A 276 1.01 16.44 -17.10
N PRO A 277 -0.14 15.77 -17.34
CA PRO A 277 -0.43 14.44 -16.78
C PRO A 277 0.67 13.40 -16.97
N LEU A 278 1.28 13.30 -18.17
CA LEU A 278 2.38 12.36 -18.42
C LEU A 278 3.62 12.71 -17.59
N ALA A 279 3.96 13.99 -17.43
CA ALA A 279 5.07 14.41 -16.58
C ALA A 279 4.83 14.09 -15.11
N VAL A 280 3.61 14.28 -14.61
CA VAL A 280 3.24 13.91 -13.24
C VAL A 280 3.28 12.40 -13.02
N MET A 281 2.78 11.61 -13.98
CA MET A 281 2.91 10.15 -13.93
C MET A 281 4.38 9.71 -13.94
N GLY A 282 5.22 10.34 -14.76
CA GLY A 282 6.67 10.09 -14.79
C GLY A 282 7.36 10.45 -13.47
N GLY A 283 7.00 11.60 -12.88
CA GLY A 283 7.55 12.05 -11.61
C GLY A 283 7.28 11.06 -10.47
N ARG A 284 6.05 10.54 -10.40
CA ARG A 284 5.69 9.46 -9.46
C ARG A 284 6.54 8.21 -9.65
N ILE A 285 6.71 7.75 -10.90
CA ILE A 285 7.46 6.51 -11.21
C ILE A 285 8.89 6.67 -10.71
N LEU A 286 9.53 7.79 -11.06
CA LEU A 286 10.89 8.09 -10.63
C LEU A 286 11.00 8.16 -9.10
N GLY A 287 10.15 8.96 -8.44
CA GLY A 287 10.21 9.13 -6.98
C GLY A 287 9.93 7.83 -6.21
N THR A 288 9.04 6.98 -6.74
CA THR A 288 8.80 5.64 -6.17
C THR A 288 10.03 4.74 -6.29
N ALA A 289 10.70 4.77 -7.44
CA ALA A 289 11.91 3.99 -7.68
C ALA A 289 13.06 4.47 -6.80
N VAL A 290 13.27 5.79 -6.67
CA VAL A 290 14.28 6.39 -5.78
C VAL A 290 14.03 6.03 -4.32
N ALA A 291 12.81 6.23 -3.81
CA ALA A 291 12.47 5.89 -2.43
C ALA A 291 12.76 4.41 -2.12
N ALA A 292 12.39 3.50 -3.02
CA ALA A 292 12.71 2.09 -2.86
C ALA A 292 14.22 1.83 -2.85
N SER A 293 15.00 2.50 -3.70
CA SER A 293 16.46 2.37 -3.75
C SER A 293 17.12 2.83 -2.44
N VAL A 294 16.74 4.01 -1.95
CA VAL A 294 17.29 4.60 -0.72
C VAL A 294 17.00 3.70 0.48
N LEU A 295 15.78 3.17 0.59
CA LEU A 295 15.37 2.26 1.66
C LEU A 295 16.03 0.87 1.56
N ASN A 296 16.41 0.42 0.37
CA ASN A 296 17.14 -0.85 0.18
C ASN A 296 18.65 -0.70 0.38
N ASN A 297 19.20 0.52 0.28
CA ASN A 297 20.63 0.75 0.46
C ASN A 297 21.04 0.33 1.89
N SER A 298 22.02 -0.58 1.98
CA SER A 298 22.53 -1.08 3.26
C SER A 298 23.09 0.03 4.15
N GLN A 299 23.66 1.08 3.57
CA GLN A 299 24.20 2.24 4.28
C GLN A 299 23.09 3.05 4.99
N ASN A 300 21.87 3.02 4.45
CA ASN A 300 20.74 3.81 4.97
C ASN A 300 19.85 3.03 5.95
N LYS A 301 20.15 1.76 6.21
CA LYS A 301 19.36 0.92 7.14
C LYS A 301 19.25 1.51 8.54
N SER A 302 20.34 2.12 9.04
CA SER A 302 20.33 2.76 10.36
C SER A 302 19.40 3.97 10.38
N ILE A 303 19.49 4.83 9.35
CA ILE A 303 18.65 6.02 9.18
C ILE A 303 17.17 5.62 9.17
N ALA A 304 16.79 4.66 8.30
CA ALA A 304 15.40 4.21 8.18
C ALA A 304 14.86 3.59 9.49
N ASN A 305 15.67 2.80 10.21
CA ASN A 305 15.27 2.21 11.48
C ASN A 305 15.09 3.27 12.58
N LYS A 306 16.01 4.24 12.68
CA LYS A 306 15.92 5.35 13.63
C LYS A 306 14.69 6.21 13.33
N ALA A 307 14.45 6.54 12.06
CA ALA A 307 13.27 7.29 11.63
C ALA A 307 11.97 6.60 12.05
N TYR A 308 11.85 5.28 11.82
CA TYR A 308 10.71 4.49 12.27
C TYR A 308 10.57 4.53 13.79
N GLN A 309 11.61 4.19 14.55
CA GLN A 309 11.54 4.20 16.01
C GLN A 309 11.18 5.58 16.58
N ASN A 310 11.76 6.62 16.00
CA ASN A 310 11.53 8.01 16.38
C ASN A 310 10.08 8.44 16.12
N ALA A 311 9.54 8.14 14.93
CA ALA A 311 8.15 8.41 14.57
C ALA A 311 7.17 7.69 15.52
N GLN A 312 7.40 6.40 15.77
CA GLN A 312 6.55 5.59 16.64
C GLN A 312 6.58 6.08 18.10
N SER A 313 7.74 6.53 18.58
CA SER A 313 7.89 7.06 19.93
C SER A 313 7.22 8.43 20.09
N VAL A 314 7.40 9.34 19.13
CA VAL A 314 6.97 10.74 19.27
C VAL A 314 5.54 10.95 18.79
N LEU A 315 5.19 10.50 17.57
CA LEU A 315 3.89 10.83 16.96
C LEU A 315 2.72 10.06 17.60
N LEU A 316 2.86 8.74 17.82
CA LEU A 316 1.78 7.94 18.40
C LEU A 316 1.39 8.36 19.82
N HIS A 317 2.32 8.97 20.55
CA HIS A 317 2.13 9.39 21.94
C HIS A 317 1.96 10.91 22.07
N SER A 318 1.89 11.63 20.95
CA SER A 318 1.71 13.08 20.98
C SER A 318 0.34 13.45 21.53
N LYS A 319 0.34 14.41 22.47
CA LYS A 319 -0.88 15.06 22.95
C LYS A 319 -1.36 16.16 22.01
N VAL A 320 -0.48 16.62 21.12
CA VAL A 320 -0.76 17.64 20.10
C VAL A 320 -1.35 16.93 18.89
N THR A 321 -2.62 16.53 19.00
CA THR A 321 -3.37 16.01 17.86
C THR A 321 -4.63 16.83 17.67
N LYS A 322 -4.78 17.44 16.49
CA LYS A 322 -5.99 18.18 16.11
C LYS A 322 -6.98 17.28 15.38
N SER A 323 -8.25 17.67 15.41
CA SER A 323 -9.35 16.92 14.77
C SER A 323 -9.36 17.03 13.24
N LYS A 324 -8.57 17.93 12.63
CA LYS A 324 -8.54 18.11 11.17
C LYS A 324 -7.78 16.96 10.51
N ASP A 325 -8.47 16.26 9.62
CA ASP A 325 -7.90 15.19 8.80
C ASP A 325 -8.57 15.20 7.42
N ASP A 326 -7.92 15.88 6.47
CA ASP A 326 -8.41 16.05 5.09
C ASP A 326 -8.43 14.70 4.34
N TYR A 327 -7.71 13.69 4.84
CA TYR A 327 -7.59 12.36 4.25
C TYR A 327 -8.25 11.26 5.12
N LYS A 328 -9.18 11.60 6.02
CA LYS A 328 -9.88 10.60 6.86
C LYS A 328 -10.77 9.64 6.06
N ASN A 329 -11.31 10.09 4.93
CA ASN A 329 -12.26 9.29 4.15
C ASN A 329 -11.53 8.35 3.17
N TYR A 330 -11.52 7.06 3.52
CA TYR A 330 -10.91 6.02 2.71
C TYR A 330 -11.43 5.96 1.26
N GLN A 331 -12.74 6.06 1.05
CA GLN A 331 -13.34 5.90 -0.28
C GLN A 331 -13.03 7.09 -1.19
N THR A 332 -13.04 8.30 -0.63
CA THR A 332 -12.60 9.50 -1.34
C THR A 332 -11.14 9.38 -1.75
N ASN A 333 -10.27 8.97 -0.83
CA ASN A 333 -8.85 8.80 -1.14
C ASN A 333 -8.60 7.74 -2.21
N LEU A 334 -9.30 6.59 -2.13
CA LEU A 334 -9.22 5.52 -3.12
C LEU A 334 -9.60 6.03 -4.52
N LYS A 335 -10.77 6.67 -4.63
CA LYS A 335 -11.27 7.23 -5.90
C LYS A 335 -10.29 8.25 -6.49
N ASN A 336 -9.80 9.17 -5.66
CA ASN A 336 -8.86 10.20 -6.09
C ASN A 336 -7.53 9.58 -6.55
N PHE A 337 -7.00 8.62 -5.79
CA PHE A 337 -5.77 7.94 -6.14
C PHE A 337 -5.90 7.14 -7.44
N GLU A 338 -6.99 6.37 -7.62
CA GLU A 338 -7.26 5.62 -8.84
C GLU A 338 -7.35 6.52 -10.07
N TYR A 339 -8.02 7.67 -9.96
CA TYR A 339 -8.04 8.66 -11.03
C TYR A 339 -6.63 9.18 -11.34
N ARG A 340 -5.85 9.55 -10.32
CA ARG A 340 -4.48 10.08 -10.46
C ARG A 340 -3.46 9.04 -10.92
N MET A 341 -3.80 7.75 -10.92
CA MET A 341 -2.96 6.72 -11.54
C MET A 341 -2.85 6.89 -13.06
N THR A 342 -3.88 7.44 -13.71
CA THR A 342 -4.01 7.49 -15.16
C THR A 342 -4.53 8.81 -15.71
N TYR A 343 -5.02 9.74 -14.89
CA TYR A 343 -5.66 10.99 -15.32
C TYR A 343 -6.76 10.78 -16.38
N GLY A 344 -7.44 9.65 -16.30
CA GLY A 344 -8.50 9.26 -17.23
C GLY A 344 -8.02 8.92 -18.65
N TYR A 345 -6.73 8.62 -18.86
CA TYR A 345 -6.28 8.01 -20.11
C TYR A 345 -6.99 6.66 -20.33
N LYS A 346 -7.27 6.32 -21.58
CA LYS A 346 -7.66 4.96 -21.95
C LYS A 346 -6.41 4.10 -22.18
N PRO A 347 -6.52 2.76 -22.08
CA PRO A 347 -5.43 1.89 -22.49
C PRO A 347 -5.06 2.09 -23.97
N ILE A 348 -3.77 2.16 -24.24
CA ILE A 348 -3.15 2.32 -25.57
C ILE A 348 -2.46 1.04 -26.05
N SER A 349 -2.44 -0.01 -25.22
CA SER A 349 -1.90 -1.33 -25.55
C SER A 349 -2.68 -2.43 -24.83
N SER A 350 -2.24 -3.69 -25.00
CA SER A 350 -2.78 -4.86 -24.29
C SER A 350 -2.98 -4.59 -22.79
N THR A 351 -4.19 -4.93 -22.31
CA THR A 351 -4.55 -4.86 -20.88
C THR A 351 -4.46 -6.22 -20.19
N LYS A 352 -3.84 -7.20 -20.86
CA LYS A 352 -3.72 -8.59 -20.42
C LYS A 352 -2.32 -8.93 -19.90
N GLU A 353 -1.37 -7.99 -19.97
CA GLU A 353 -0.02 -8.22 -19.46
C GLU A 353 -0.04 -8.44 -17.95
N LYS A 354 0.65 -9.49 -17.51
CA LYS A 354 0.84 -9.80 -16.10
C LYS A 354 1.50 -8.62 -15.38
N MET A 355 1.18 -8.46 -14.10
CA MET A 355 1.88 -7.48 -13.27
C MET A 355 3.35 -7.87 -13.15
N ARG A 356 4.23 -6.88 -13.01
CA ARG A 356 5.64 -7.06 -12.65
C ARG A 356 5.90 -6.27 -11.40
N VAL A 357 6.66 -6.84 -10.46
CA VAL A 357 7.09 -6.14 -9.26
C VAL A 357 8.57 -5.82 -9.43
N PRO A 358 8.97 -4.55 -9.43
CA PRO A 358 10.38 -4.18 -9.52
C PRO A 358 11.21 -4.80 -8.40
N LYS A 359 12.52 -5.01 -8.61
CA LYS A 359 13.41 -5.49 -7.55
C LYS A 359 13.39 -4.50 -6.38
N GLY A 360 13.30 -5.00 -5.14
CA GLY A 360 13.35 -4.17 -3.93
C GLY A 360 12.08 -3.40 -3.60
N ALA A 361 11.06 -3.37 -4.47
CA ALA A 361 9.81 -2.63 -4.22
C ALA A 361 9.08 -3.09 -2.95
N GLU A 362 9.29 -4.33 -2.48
CA GLU A 362 8.73 -4.85 -1.23
C GLU A 362 9.18 -4.10 0.04
N VAL A 363 10.23 -3.28 -0.03
CA VAL A 363 10.65 -2.41 1.08
C VAL A 363 9.64 -1.31 1.35
N LEU A 364 8.95 -0.83 0.30
CA LEU A 364 8.02 0.30 0.38
C LEU A 364 6.84 0.01 1.31
N ILE A 365 6.46 -1.26 1.47
CA ILE A 365 5.36 -1.69 2.35
C ILE A 365 5.85 -2.51 3.55
N GLN A 366 7.16 -2.50 3.84
CA GLN A 366 7.77 -3.33 4.87
C GLN A 366 7.25 -2.99 6.27
N THR A 367 7.27 -1.72 6.66
CA THR A 367 6.80 -1.28 7.99
C THR A 367 5.28 -1.26 8.07
N ARG A 368 4.58 -1.15 6.93
CA ARG A 368 3.13 -1.37 6.85
C ARG A 368 2.75 -2.82 7.14
N PHE A 369 3.54 -3.79 6.71
CA PHE A 369 3.28 -5.22 6.94
C PHE A 369 4.50 -5.94 7.57
N PRO A 370 4.84 -5.62 8.83
CA PRO A 370 6.06 -6.12 9.47
C PRO A 370 6.05 -7.65 9.69
N TYR A 371 4.86 -8.25 9.71
CA TYR A 371 4.63 -9.69 9.90
C TYR A 371 4.63 -10.51 8.59
N LEU A 372 4.74 -9.86 7.42
CA LEU A 372 4.87 -10.54 6.13
C LEU A 372 6.34 -10.63 5.73
N ASN A 373 6.74 -11.74 5.10
CA ASN A 373 8.07 -11.85 4.51
C ASN A 373 8.18 -11.11 3.16
N ALA A 374 9.39 -11.01 2.60
CA ALA A 374 9.64 -10.31 1.33
C ALA A 374 8.77 -10.85 0.17
N THR A 375 8.71 -12.18 -0.01
CA THR A 375 7.89 -12.82 -1.06
C THR A 375 6.41 -12.47 -0.92
N GLN A 376 5.87 -12.47 0.30
CA GLN A 376 4.49 -12.10 0.57
C GLN A 376 4.22 -10.62 0.28
N ARG A 377 5.16 -9.72 0.62
CA ARG A 377 5.04 -8.30 0.27
C ARG A 377 5.11 -8.10 -1.25
N ARG A 378 5.94 -8.86 -1.96
CA ARG A 378 5.93 -8.88 -3.44
C ARG A 378 4.60 -9.40 -3.99
N GLU A 379 4.00 -10.42 -3.38
CA GLU A 379 2.67 -10.91 -3.77
C GLU A 379 1.58 -9.86 -3.55
N VAL A 380 1.63 -9.08 -2.46
CA VAL A 380 0.73 -7.94 -2.25
C VAL A 380 0.87 -6.96 -3.42
N LEU A 381 2.08 -6.48 -3.71
CA LEU A 381 2.33 -5.53 -4.81
C LEU A 381 1.90 -6.09 -6.18
N TYR A 382 2.15 -7.38 -6.43
CA TYR A 382 1.77 -8.05 -7.66
C TYR A 382 0.24 -8.11 -7.82
N THR A 383 -0.47 -8.48 -6.75
CA THR A 383 -1.92 -8.75 -6.81
C THR A 383 -2.77 -7.49 -6.69
N THR A 384 -2.21 -6.39 -6.19
CA THR A 384 -2.87 -5.08 -6.18
C THR A 384 -2.45 -4.21 -7.36
N GLY A 385 -1.45 -4.62 -8.14
CA GLY A 385 -0.91 -3.86 -9.27
C GLY A 385 -1.97 -3.41 -10.26
N PHE A 386 -1.80 -2.19 -10.77
CA PHE A 386 -2.71 -1.59 -11.71
C PHE A 386 -2.70 -2.32 -13.06
N LYS A 387 -3.81 -2.23 -13.80
CA LYS A 387 -3.97 -2.92 -15.08
C LYS A 387 -2.94 -2.40 -16.09
N SER A 388 -2.41 -3.30 -16.93
CA SER A 388 -1.55 -2.94 -18.06
C SER A 388 -2.29 -2.13 -19.12
N GLY A 389 -1.54 -1.53 -20.04
CA GLY A 389 -2.08 -0.86 -21.21
C GLY A 389 -2.07 0.67 -21.16
N TYR A 390 -1.89 1.29 -19.99
CA TYR A 390 -1.93 2.76 -19.86
C TYR A 390 -0.59 3.43 -20.23
N PRO A 391 -0.58 4.70 -20.69
CA PRO A 391 0.59 5.37 -21.31
C PRO A 391 1.92 5.35 -20.55
N MET A 392 1.92 5.27 -19.21
CA MET A 392 3.17 5.16 -18.42
C MET A 392 3.26 3.86 -17.61
N GLY A 393 2.38 2.89 -17.87
CA GLY A 393 2.28 1.65 -17.09
C GLY A 393 3.13 0.50 -17.66
N GLN A 394 3.90 0.70 -18.72
CA GLN A 394 4.62 -0.38 -19.41
C GLN A 394 6.14 -0.23 -19.30
N ASP A 395 6.62 0.37 -18.21
CA ASP A 395 8.04 0.36 -17.91
C ASP A 395 8.53 -1.08 -17.66
N THR A 396 9.81 -1.33 -17.92
CA THR A 396 10.34 -2.71 -17.99
C THR A 396 10.21 -3.46 -16.66
N GLU A 397 10.50 -2.78 -15.55
CA GLU A 397 10.53 -3.37 -14.21
C GLU A 397 9.12 -3.44 -13.57
N GLY A 398 8.24 -2.49 -13.90
CA GLY A 398 6.84 -2.43 -13.44
C GLY A 398 6.52 -1.32 -12.43
N TRP A 399 7.38 -0.31 -12.28
CA TRP A 399 7.20 0.80 -11.34
C TRP A 399 5.90 1.58 -11.58
N GLY A 400 5.53 1.83 -12.84
CA GLY A 400 4.34 2.59 -13.24
C GLY A 400 3.01 1.92 -12.94
N ARG A 401 3.03 0.64 -12.56
CA ARG A 401 1.82 -0.13 -12.21
C ARG A 401 1.70 -0.41 -10.72
N LEU A 402 2.61 0.04 -9.87
CA LEU A 402 2.47 -0.11 -8.43
C LEU A 402 1.30 0.74 -7.91
N ASP A 403 0.19 0.08 -7.55
CA ASP A 403 -0.95 0.70 -6.85
C ASP A 403 -0.70 0.58 -5.33
N LEU A 404 0.11 1.51 -4.80
CA LEU A 404 0.51 1.49 -3.40
C LEU A 404 -0.67 1.78 -2.46
N PHE A 405 -1.67 2.55 -2.90
CA PHE A 405 -2.87 2.77 -2.09
C PHE A 405 -3.59 1.44 -1.83
N LYS A 406 -3.84 0.62 -2.86
CA LYS A 406 -4.42 -0.72 -2.65
C LYS A 406 -3.46 -1.67 -1.95
N ALA A 407 -2.15 -1.61 -2.23
CA ALA A 407 -1.18 -2.46 -1.54
C ALA A 407 -1.22 -2.27 -0.02
N GLY A 408 -1.35 -1.02 0.46
CA GLY A 408 -1.49 -0.70 1.89
C GLY A 408 -2.75 -1.25 2.57
N ALA A 409 -3.71 -1.77 1.79
CA ALA A 409 -4.93 -2.42 2.26
C ALA A 409 -4.86 -3.97 2.29
N GLY A 410 -3.69 -4.56 1.99
CA GLY A 410 -3.45 -6.00 2.01
C GLY A 410 -3.47 -6.65 0.62
N PHE A 411 -3.54 -7.98 0.57
CA PHE A 411 -3.53 -8.74 -0.69
C PHE A 411 -4.70 -8.37 -1.62
N GLY A 412 -4.51 -8.43 -2.94
CA GLY A 412 -5.62 -8.44 -3.91
C GLY A 412 -6.06 -9.87 -4.28
N SER A 413 -5.16 -10.84 -4.12
CA SER A 413 -5.39 -12.26 -4.37
C SER A 413 -4.41 -13.09 -3.55
N LEU A 414 -4.81 -14.31 -3.18
CA LEU A 414 -3.90 -15.34 -2.65
C LEU A 414 -3.56 -16.31 -3.78
N LEU A 415 -2.39 -16.13 -4.39
CA LEU A 415 -1.89 -16.97 -5.49
C LEU A 415 -1.45 -18.35 -4.98
N GLY A 416 -1.05 -18.40 -3.71
CA GLY A 416 -0.76 -19.62 -2.96
C GLY A 416 -1.25 -19.53 -1.52
N ASN A 417 -1.01 -20.59 -0.75
CA ASN A 417 -1.35 -20.60 0.68
C ASN A 417 -0.49 -19.57 1.43
N THR A 418 -1.14 -18.60 2.05
CA THR A 418 -0.51 -17.49 2.76
C THR A 418 -0.61 -17.72 4.26
N THR A 419 0.55 -17.80 4.94
CA THR A 419 0.60 -17.83 6.40
C THR A 419 0.87 -16.44 6.95
N VAL A 420 -0.02 -15.96 7.81
CA VAL A 420 0.13 -14.69 8.55
C VAL A 420 0.48 -15.03 9.99
N ASN A 421 1.71 -14.70 10.42
CA ASN A 421 2.20 -14.96 11.76
C ASN A 421 2.41 -13.65 12.53
N MET A 422 1.42 -13.28 13.33
CA MET A 422 1.35 -11.99 14.03
C MET A 422 1.55 -12.20 15.53
N ASN A 423 2.34 -11.36 16.19
CA ASN A 423 2.66 -11.42 17.62
C ASN A 423 2.17 -10.17 18.35
N ALA A 424 1.14 -10.35 19.18
CA ALA A 424 0.56 -9.30 20.01
C ALA A 424 1.57 -8.54 20.88
N LYS A 425 2.66 -9.19 21.33
CA LYS A 425 3.68 -8.56 22.18
C LYS A 425 4.55 -7.54 21.45
N ARG A 426 4.56 -7.54 20.11
CA ARG A 426 5.35 -6.59 19.31
C ARG A 426 4.65 -5.25 19.07
N GLY A 427 3.38 -5.12 19.45
CA GLY A 427 2.61 -3.89 19.24
C GLY A 427 2.34 -3.57 17.76
N GLY A 428 1.81 -2.37 17.51
CA GLY A 428 1.52 -1.85 16.17
C GLY A 428 0.78 -2.84 15.26
N PHE A 429 1.18 -2.88 13.99
CA PHE A 429 0.61 -3.80 13.01
C PHE A 429 0.93 -5.28 13.24
N ASP A 430 1.97 -5.62 14.00
CA ASP A 430 2.27 -7.01 14.35
C ASP A 430 1.27 -7.53 15.41
N ALA A 431 0.71 -6.64 16.23
CA ALA A 431 -0.33 -6.98 17.19
C ALA A 431 -1.74 -6.99 16.59
N SER A 432 -2.09 -5.99 15.78
CA SER A 432 -3.40 -5.90 15.13
C SER A 432 -3.33 -5.18 13.80
N ASP A 433 -3.93 -5.76 12.76
CA ASP A 433 -4.03 -5.14 11.44
C ASP A 433 -5.40 -5.39 10.79
N THR A 434 -5.71 -4.60 9.77
CA THR A 434 -6.94 -4.67 8.96
C THR A 434 -6.59 -4.75 7.48
N TRP A 435 -7.09 -5.78 6.81
CA TRP A 435 -7.09 -5.90 5.36
C TRP A 435 -8.45 -5.50 4.79
N ARG A 436 -8.45 -4.52 3.88
CA ARG A 436 -9.66 -3.92 3.31
C ARG A 436 -9.96 -4.37 1.89
N ASN A 437 -8.97 -4.90 1.18
CA ASN A 437 -9.15 -5.37 -0.19
C ASN A 437 -10.11 -6.56 -0.27
N ASN A 438 -10.80 -6.66 -1.41
CA ASN A 438 -11.51 -7.89 -1.77
C ASN A 438 -10.49 -8.91 -2.29
N ILE A 439 -10.22 -9.94 -1.50
CA ILE A 439 -9.16 -10.91 -1.77
C ILE A 439 -9.74 -12.10 -2.57
N SER A 440 -9.17 -12.34 -3.75
CA SER A 440 -9.50 -13.48 -4.62
C SER A 440 -8.41 -14.57 -4.60
N GLY A 441 -8.44 -15.52 -5.53
CA GLY A 441 -7.37 -16.50 -5.73
C GLY A 441 -7.67 -17.93 -5.29
N SER A 442 -6.76 -18.86 -5.59
CA SER A 442 -6.89 -20.27 -5.23
C SER A 442 -6.34 -20.59 -3.84
N GLY A 443 -5.48 -19.72 -3.29
CA GLY A 443 -4.79 -19.92 -2.03
C GLY A 443 -5.69 -19.91 -0.79
N ALA A 444 -5.16 -20.48 0.29
CA ALA A 444 -5.74 -20.42 1.63
C ALA A 444 -5.11 -19.32 2.48
N LEU A 445 -5.88 -18.78 3.43
CA LEU A 445 -5.38 -17.93 4.50
C LEU A 445 -5.14 -18.77 5.76
N ILE A 446 -3.92 -18.75 6.29
CA ILE A 446 -3.53 -19.46 7.52
C ILE A 446 -3.09 -18.44 8.57
N LYS A 447 -3.92 -18.23 9.60
CA LYS A 447 -3.61 -17.33 10.71
C LYS A 447 -2.88 -18.09 11.82
N LYS A 448 -1.69 -17.59 12.19
CA LYS A 448 -0.85 -18.04 13.30
C LYS A 448 -0.42 -16.86 14.17
N GLY A 449 0.14 -17.18 15.33
CA GLY A 449 0.62 -16.21 16.31
C GLY A 449 -0.53 -15.49 17.01
N THR A 450 -0.20 -14.83 18.11
CA THR A 450 -1.14 -14.27 19.08
C THR A 450 -1.89 -13.01 18.61
N GLY A 451 -1.42 -12.32 17.56
CA GLY A 451 -2.02 -11.08 17.06
C GLY A 451 -3.38 -11.27 16.37
N SER A 452 -4.01 -10.17 15.98
CA SER A 452 -5.34 -10.13 15.37
C SER A 452 -5.33 -9.58 13.94
N LEU A 453 -6.04 -10.23 13.03
CA LEU A 453 -6.24 -9.74 11.66
C LEU A 453 -7.74 -9.53 11.38
N THR A 454 -8.11 -8.30 11.02
CA THR A 454 -9.46 -7.94 10.58
C THR A 454 -9.58 -8.04 9.07
N LEU A 455 -10.64 -8.69 8.60
CA LEU A 455 -10.97 -8.83 7.18
C LEU A 455 -12.26 -8.07 6.88
N GLU A 456 -12.14 -6.94 6.17
CA GLU A 456 -13.27 -6.07 5.79
C GLU A 456 -13.76 -6.31 4.35
N GLY A 457 -12.93 -6.94 3.51
CA GLY A 457 -13.27 -7.24 2.12
C GLY A 457 -14.33 -8.34 1.94
N ALA A 458 -15.06 -8.28 0.84
CA ALA A 458 -15.89 -9.35 0.33
C ALA A 458 -15.00 -10.39 -0.38
N ASN A 459 -14.41 -11.29 0.40
CA ASN A 459 -13.38 -12.20 -0.07
C ASN A 459 -13.96 -13.39 -0.84
N SER A 460 -13.22 -13.87 -1.83
CA SER A 460 -13.62 -14.99 -2.71
C SER A 460 -12.56 -16.09 -2.87
N TYR A 461 -11.40 -15.95 -2.21
CA TYR A 461 -10.33 -16.96 -2.28
C TYR A 461 -10.83 -18.38 -1.92
N LYS A 462 -10.34 -19.38 -2.65
CA LYS A 462 -10.94 -20.72 -2.66
C LYS A 462 -10.30 -21.70 -1.68
N GLY A 463 -9.05 -21.48 -1.26
CA GLY A 463 -8.32 -22.42 -0.41
C GLY A 463 -8.84 -22.52 1.03
N GLY A 464 -9.70 -21.60 1.45
CA GLY A 464 -10.31 -21.57 2.79
C GLY A 464 -9.51 -20.77 3.82
N THR A 465 -10.06 -20.71 5.03
CA THR A 465 -9.49 -19.95 6.15
C THR A 465 -9.18 -20.89 7.32
N PHE A 466 -7.93 -20.90 7.75
CA PHE A 466 -7.44 -21.76 8.84
C PHE A 466 -6.89 -20.90 9.98
N ILE A 467 -7.63 -20.87 11.09
CA ILE A 467 -7.26 -20.10 12.27
C ILE A 467 -6.55 -21.05 13.23
N LYS A 468 -5.23 -21.10 13.13
CA LYS A 468 -4.39 -21.97 13.97
C LYS A 468 -4.13 -21.34 15.33
N ASP A 469 -3.96 -20.03 15.40
CA ASP A 469 -3.74 -19.26 16.63
C ASP A 469 -4.15 -17.79 16.43
N GLY A 470 -4.23 -17.01 17.51
CA GLY A 470 -4.61 -15.60 17.50
C GLY A 470 -6.07 -15.37 17.12
N THR A 471 -6.36 -14.23 16.49
CA THR A 471 -7.74 -13.85 16.14
C THR A 471 -7.87 -13.49 14.66
N ILE A 472 -8.93 -13.98 14.02
CA ILE A 472 -9.51 -13.37 12.82
C ILE A 472 -10.79 -12.63 13.21
N ILE A 473 -10.90 -11.37 12.82
CA ILE A 473 -12.11 -10.56 12.96
C ILE A 473 -12.79 -10.50 11.58
N ALA A 474 -13.94 -11.16 11.46
CA ALA A 474 -14.76 -11.10 10.25
C ALA A 474 -15.66 -9.86 10.29
N ALA A 475 -15.28 -8.82 9.55
CA ALA A 475 -16.03 -7.56 9.45
C ALA A 475 -16.94 -7.48 8.21
N ASN A 476 -16.82 -8.44 7.29
CA ASN A 476 -17.68 -8.59 6.12
C ASN A 476 -18.46 -9.92 6.14
N LYS A 477 -19.62 -9.95 5.47
CA LYS A 477 -20.40 -11.17 5.27
C LYS A 477 -19.60 -12.28 4.61
N ASP A 478 -18.79 -11.95 3.60
CA ASP A 478 -18.01 -12.92 2.84
C ASP A 478 -16.51 -12.84 3.20
N ALA A 479 -16.18 -12.34 4.40
CA ALA A 479 -14.80 -12.13 4.86
C ALA A 479 -13.90 -13.39 4.82
N LEU A 480 -14.47 -14.59 4.89
CA LEU A 480 -13.70 -15.84 5.05
C LEU A 480 -13.43 -16.59 3.74
N GLY A 481 -13.77 -15.99 2.60
CA GLY A 481 -13.61 -16.59 1.28
C GLY A 481 -14.64 -17.69 0.97
N SER A 482 -14.35 -18.46 -0.09
CA SER A 482 -15.25 -19.47 -0.64
C SER A 482 -14.94 -20.90 -0.17
N GLY A 483 -13.88 -21.09 0.60
CA GLY A 483 -13.46 -22.41 1.07
C GLY A 483 -14.04 -22.84 2.42
N ASN A 484 -13.41 -23.86 3.00
CA ASN A 484 -13.70 -24.31 4.35
C ASN A 484 -13.20 -23.30 5.40
N LEU A 485 -13.86 -23.26 6.55
CA LEU A 485 -13.37 -22.58 7.75
C LEU A 485 -12.97 -23.64 8.79
N LYS A 486 -11.73 -23.55 9.28
CA LYS A 486 -11.25 -24.37 10.40
C LYS A 486 -10.61 -23.52 11.49
N LEU A 487 -11.09 -23.68 12.72
CA LEU A 487 -10.49 -23.12 13.93
C LEU A 487 -9.81 -24.28 14.66
N SER A 488 -8.48 -24.32 14.71
CA SER A 488 -7.77 -25.32 15.51
C SER A 488 -7.70 -24.87 16.96
N ASP A 489 -6.91 -23.82 17.22
CA ASP A 489 -6.71 -23.26 18.56
C ASP A 489 -7.00 -21.74 18.61
N GLY A 490 -7.14 -21.09 17.46
CA GLY A 490 -7.40 -19.65 17.40
C GLY A 490 -8.87 -19.26 17.53
N THR A 491 -9.10 -17.94 17.46
CA THR A 491 -10.42 -17.32 17.62
C THR A 491 -10.96 -16.75 16.31
N LEU A 492 -12.23 -17.03 16.00
CA LEU A 492 -13.04 -16.20 15.09
C LEU A 492 -13.91 -15.22 15.88
N LYS A 493 -13.80 -13.93 15.60
CA LYS A 493 -14.69 -12.88 16.13
C LYS A 493 -15.57 -12.30 15.04
N LEU A 494 -16.87 -12.17 15.30
CA LEU A 494 -17.81 -11.54 14.37
C LEU A 494 -17.96 -10.05 14.67
N SER A 495 -17.76 -9.23 13.64
CA SER A 495 -18.01 -7.78 13.67
C SER A 495 -19.07 -7.34 12.65
N THR A 496 -19.84 -8.29 12.12
CA THR A 496 -20.95 -8.08 11.20
C THR A 496 -22.14 -8.98 11.57
N LYS A 497 -23.34 -8.63 11.10
CA LYS A 497 -24.60 -9.33 11.42
C LYS A 497 -24.62 -10.79 10.96
N ALA A 498 -23.92 -11.11 9.89
CA ALA A 498 -23.86 -12.48 9.39
C ALA A 498 -22.52 -12.74 8.72
N VAL A 499 -21.93 -13.92 8.96
CA VAL A 499 -20.75 -14.41 8.24
C VAL A 499 -21.11 -15.67 7.48
N SER A 500 -20.78 -15.70 6.19
CA SER A 500 -20.97 -16.83 5.30
C SER A 500 -19.73 -17.70 5.29
N VAL A 501 -19.90 -19.01 5.46
CA VAL A 501 -18.89 -20.02 5.16
C VAL A 501 -19.40 -20.82 3.97
N LYS A 502 -18.76 -20.72 2.81
CA LYS A 502 -19.26 -21.41 1.61
C LYS A 502 -18.94 -22.90 1.63
N GLY A 503 -17.92 -23.33 2.37
CA GLY A 503 -17.61 -24.75 2.62
C GLY A 503 -18.11 -25.25 3.98
N ASN A 504 -17.37 -26.22 4.52
CA ASN A 504 -17.57 -26.78 5.85
C ASN A 504 -17.06 -25.84 6.95
N TYR A 505 -17.71 -25.90 8.11
CA TYR A 505 -17.26 -25.24 9.33
C TYR A 505 -16.73 -26.29 10.30
N THR A 506 -15.51 -26.12 10.80
CA THR A 506 -14.92 -27.01 11.80
C THR A 506 -14.29 -26.21 12.93
N GLN A 507 -14.72 -26.46 14.17
CA GLN A 507 -14.12 -25.92 15.39
C GLN A 507 -13.50 -27.06 16.21
N GLY A 508 -12.18 -27.01 16.39
CA GLY A 508 -11.42 -27.95 17.21
C GLY A 508 -11.62 -27.72 18.70
N LYS A 509 -11.02 -28.59 19.53
CA LYS A 509 -11.18 -28.59 21.00
C LYS A 509 -10.72 -27.28 21.67
N LYS A 510 -9.74 -26.58 21.10
CA LYS A 510 -9.22 -25.31 21.63
C LYS A 510 -9.74 -24.07 20.87
N GLY A 511 -10.40 -24.27 19.75
CA GLY A 511 -10.95 -23.18 18.94
C GLY A 511 -12.03 -22.39 19.69
N THR A 512 -12.06 -21.08 19.46
CA THR A 512 -13.05 -20.19 20.07
C THR A 512 -13.79 -19.40 19.00
N VAL A 513 -15.12 -19.31 19.13
CA VAL A 513 -15.93 -18.39 18.32
C VAL A 513 -16.60 -17.36 19.22
N ARG A 514 -16.47 -16.09 18.86
CA ARG A 514 -17.08 -14.94 19.55
C ARG A 514 -18.16 -14.31 18.66
N VAL A 515 -19.40 -14.38 19.10
CA VAL A 515 -20.55 -13.75 18.44
C VAL A 515 -21.04 -12.57 19.28
N ASN A 516 -21.33 -11.43 18.63
CA ASN A 516 -21.77 -10.21 19.29
C ASN A 516 -23.21 -9.86 18.88
N GLY A 517 -24.06 -9.53 19.85
CA GLY A 517 -25.47 -9.23 19.62
C GLY A 517 -26.17 -10.34 18.82
N ASN A 518 -26.87 -9.96 17.76
CA ASN A 518 -27.64 -10.89 16.91
C ASN A 518 -26.82 -11.45 15.73
N SER A 519 -25.49 -11.47 15.85
CA SER A 519 -24.62 -11.96 14.78
C SER A 519 -24.71 -13.47 14.62
N ARG A 520 -24.63 -13.98 13.38
CA ARG A 520 -24.73 -15.41 13.08
C ARG A 520 -23.71 -15.91 12.06
N ILE A 521 -23.45 -17.20 12.08
CA ILE A 521 -22.68 -17.91 11.05
C ILE A 521 -23.62 -18.76 10.21
N VAL A 522 -23.50 -18.65 8.88
CA VAL A 522 -24.23 -19.49 7.93
C VAL A 522 -23.20 -20.26 7.10
N ALA A 523 -23.05 -21.54 7.38
CA ALA A 523 -22.23 -22.44 6.59
C ALA A 523 -23.10 -23.24 5.61
N LYS A 524 -22.68 -23.31 4.34
CA LYS A 524 -23.37 -24.16 3.35
C LYS A 524 -23.09 -25.64 3.58
N GLY A 525 -21.91 -25.97 4.09
CA GLY A 525 -21.51 -27.34 4.39
C GLY A 525 -21.87 -27.80 5.81
N THR A 526 -21.26 -28.91 6.18
CA THR A 526 -21.39 -29.52 7.51
C THR A 526 -20.72 -28.68 8.58
N GLY A 527 -21.38 -28.53 9.73
CA GLY A 527 -20.84 -27.94 10.95
C GLY A 527 -20.31 -29.00 11.90
N ARG A 528 -19.02 -28.94 12.24
CA ARG A 528 -18.40 -29.76 13.28
C ARG A 528 -18.04 -28.87 14.46
N LEU A 529 -18.77 -29.02 15.56
CA LEU A 529 -18.65 -28.18 16.75
C LEU A 529 -17.77 -28.83 17.80
N GLY A 530 -16.96 -28.01 18.46
CA GLY A 530 -16.09 -28.35 19.58
C GLY A 530 -15.67 -27.06 20.29
N GLY A 531 -14.78 -27.13 21.28
CA GLY A 531 -14.19 -25.93 21.90
C GLY A 531 -15.20 -24.95 22.50
N LYS A 532 -14.90 -23.64 22.42
CA LYS A 532 -15.64 -22.60 23.13
C LYS A 532 -16.50 -21.73 22.20
N LEU A 533 -17.75 -21.48 22.60
CA LEU A 533 -18.62 -20.45 22.06
C LEU A 533 -18.80 -19.34 23.11
N VAL A 534 -18.50 -18.10 22.72
CA VAL A 534 -18.76 -16.91 23.54
C VAL A 534 -19.79 -16.04 22.84
N ILE A 535 -20.89 -15.75 23.53
CA ILE A 535 -22.00 -14.94 23.07
C ILE A 535 -22.02 -13.68 23.92
N ASN A 536 -21.70 -12.53 23.31
CA ASN A 536 -21.77 -11.24 23.98
C ASN A 536 -23.05 -10.51 23.57
N LEU A 537 -24.04 -10.46 24.45
CA LEU A 537 -25.31 -9.79 24.21
C LEU A 537 -25.18 -8.30 24.58
N LYS A 538 -25.39 -7.41 23.60
CA LYS A 538 -25.42 -5.96 23.84
C LYS A 538 -26.76 -5.47 24.40
N SER A 539 -27.82 -6.25 24.19
CA SER A 539 -29.17 -5.95 24.63
C SER A 539 -29.91 -7.26 24.90
N LYS A 540 -30.98 -7.20 25.71
CA LYS A 540 -31.81 -8.35 26.02
C LYS A 540 -32.40 -8.91 24.72
N PRO A 541 -32.19 -10.20 24.39
CA PRO A 541 -32.85 -10.77 23.23
C PRO A 541 -34.36 -10.87 23.50
N SER A 542 -35.18 -10.53 22.49
CA SER A 542 -36.65 -10.53 22.61
C SER A 542 -37.29 -11.84 22.16
N LYS A 543 -36.54 -12.67 21.42
CA LYS A 543 -36.99 -13.94 20.86
C LYS A 543 -35.81 -14.87 20.62
N LYS A 544 -36.07 -16.13 20.26
CA LYS A 544 -35.02 -17.06 19.84
C LYS A 544 -34.17 -16.48 18.72
N HIS A 545 -32.86 -16.75 18.75
CA HIS A 545 -31.92 -16.26 17.75
C HIS A 545 -31.05 -17.39 17.20
N VAL A 546 -31.02 -17.51 15.88
CA VAL A 546 -30.13 -18.48 15.21
C VAL A 546 -28.71 -17.94 15.25
N LEU A 547 -27.83 -18.64 15.96
CA LEU A 547 -26.40 -18.33 16.04
C LEU A 547 -25.63 -19.01 14.91
N PHE A 548 -26.02 -20.25 14.57
CA PHE A 548 -25.40 -21.03 13.51
C PHE A 548 -26.43 -21.77 12.66
N LYS A 549 -26.20 -21.77 11.34
CA LYS A 549 -26.92 -22.62 10.37
C LYS A 549 -25.92 -23.41 9.53
N PHE A 550 -26.18 -24.70 9.36
CA PHE A 550 -25.39 -25.67 8.60
C PHE A 550 -26.31 -26.48 7.66
N SER A 551 -25.74 -27.24 6.71
CA SER A 551 -26.49 -28.31 6.02
C SER A 551 -26.75 -29.51 6.93
N SER A 552 -25.81 -29.81 7.82
CA SER A 552 -25.86 -30.84 8.86
C SER A 552 -24.94 -30.45 10.02
N ARG A 553 -25.25 -30.88 11.25
CA ARG A 553 -24.43 -30.61 12.44
C ARG A 553 -23.92 -31.89 13.10
N HIS A 554 -22.65 -31.90 13.50
CA HIS A 554 -22.05 -32.89 14.39
C HIS A 554 -21.39 -32.23 15.60
N GLY A 555 -21.51 -32.87 16.75
CA GLY A 555 -20.91 -32.39 18.01
C GLY A 555 -21.62 -31.16 18.60
N LYS A 556 -21.23 -30.80 19.82
CA LYS A 556 -21.69 -29.61 20.54
C LYS A 556 -20.47 -28.78 20.96
N PHE A 557 -20.66 -27.51 21.31
CA PHE A 557 -19.58 -26.74 21.95
C PHE A 557 -19.29 -27.36 23.32
N ALA A 558 -18.00 -27.52 23.65
CA ALA A 558 -17.56 -28.02 24.95
C ALA A 558 -17.81 -26.99 26.06
N HIS A 559 -17.68 -25.70 25.72
CA HIS A 559 -17.97 -24.60 26.63
C HIS A 559 -18.80 -23.54 25.93
N VAL A 560 -19.83 -23.07 26.61
CA VAL A 560 -20.67 -21.95 26.17
C VAL A 560 -20.64 -20.88 27.26
N THR A 561 -20.35 -19.65 26.86
CA THR A 561 -20.45 -18.49 27.75
C THR A 561 -21.43 -17.49 27.14
N VAL A 562 -22.47 -17.13 27.89
CA VAL A 562 -23.39 -16.05 27.53
C VAL A 562 -23.12 -14.89 28.48
N SER A 563 -22.62 -13.77 27.95
CA SER A 563 -22.35 -12.54 28.71
C SER A 563 -23.39 -11.47 28.35
N GLY A 564 -23.62 -10.54 29.29
CA GLY A 564 -24.68 -9.51 29.19
C GLY A 564 -25.75 -9.57 30.30
N GLY A 565 -25.62 -10.46 31.29
CA GLY A 565 -26.44 -10.46 32.50
C GLY A 565 -27.86 -11.01 32.36
N TYR A 566 -28.25 -11.51 31.18
CA TYR A 566 -29.61 -12.00 30.92
C TYR A 566 -29.77 -13.47 31.36
N LYS A 567 -30.18 -13.67 32.62
CA LYS A 567 -30.50 -15.01 33.18
C LYS A 567 -31.57 -15.72 32.33
N GLY A 568 -31.46 -17.05 32.25
CA GLY A 568 -32.37 -17.94 31.48
C GLY A 568 -31.87 -18.29 30.08
N TRP A 569 -31.17 -17.38 29.40
CA TRP A 569 -30.75 -17.63 28.03
C TRP A 569 -29.64 -18.68 27.93
N HIS A 570 -29.89 -19.71 27.13
CA HIS A 570 -28.98 -20.84 26.91
C HIS A 570 -28.98 -21.27 25.44
N VAL A 571 -28.02 -22.14 25.09
CA VAL A 571 -27.86 -22.63 23.72
C VAL A 571 -28.65 -23.92 23.52
N ALA A 572 -29.54 -23.93 22.53
CA ALA A 572 -30.21 -25.12 22.01
C ALA A 572 -29.56 -25.60 20.70
N TYR A 573 -29.52 -26.92 20.52
CA TYR A 573 -28.92 -27.56 19.34
C TYR A 573 -30.00 -28.21 18.50
N THR A 574 -30.10 -27.84 17.23
CA THR A 574 -31.01 -28.46 16.27
C THR A 574 -30.24 -29.45 15.38
N LYS A 575 -30.93 -30.17 14.48
CA LYS A 575 -30.27 -31.03 13.48
C LYS A 575 -29.27 -30.26 12.62
N ASN A 576 -29.59 -29.00 12.31
CA ASN A 576 -28.89 -28.19 11.30
C ASN A 576 -28.34 -26.87 11.86
N GLY A 577 -28.28 -26.70 13.18
CA GLY A 577 -27.93 -25.40 13.73
C GLY A 577 -27.79 -25.33 15.25
N VAL A 578 -27.56 -24.10 15.68
CA VAL A 578 -27.41 -23.70 17.09
C VAL A 578 -28.18 -22.42 17.28
N GLU A 579 -29.02 -22.39 18.31
CA GLU A 579 -29.92 -21.28 18.61
C GLU A 579 -29.68 -20.82 20.05
N LEU A 580 -29.84 -19.53 20.28
CA LEU A 580 -29.95 -18.93 21.61
C LEU A 580 -31.44 -18.86 21.95
N VAL A 581 -31.84 -19.53 23.03
CA VAL A 581 -33.23 -19.66 23.49
C VAL A 581 -33.32 -19.30 24.98
N LYS A 582 -34.53 -19.01 25.46
CA LYS A 582 -34.79 -18.68 26.86
C LYS A 582 -35.00 -19.93 27.69
#